data_AF-Q207W6-F1
#
_entry.id   AF-Q207W6-F1
#
_cell.length_a   1.000
_cell.length_b   1.000
_cell.length_c   1.000
_cell.angle_alpha   90.00
_cell.angle_beta   90.00
_cell.angle_gamma   90.00
#
_symmetry.space_group_name_H-M   'P 1'
#
loop_
_entity.id
_entity.type
_entity.pdbx_description
1 polymer ?
#
loop_
_entity_poly.entity_id
_entity_poly.type
_entity_poly.pdbx_seq_one_letter_code
_entity_poly.pdbx_strand_id
1 'polypeptide(L)'
;VARAIYKALVMDADSRRTRHQALFNYVRTYTAAAWGESFVNALQGAAQAQRTSLAKLKKSPNDFARVLKSFQAHQSDKRMLLLGYDGTLVPFQTIPILAKPTSQVMRLLEELCAAGNLVTVASGRDKETMRSWFRSIPGIGLVAEFGLFYRPPNKEEWQRLPGRSADHLDWKPAVAPLLKRYAERTPGVMIEETEGSYTWNYRAAGPYGAFQAKDLHSIINSLIASDKLELEVSDTNKALEIRMNDISVGRLLQD
;
A
#
# COMPACT_ATOMS: atom_id res chain seq x y z
N VAL A 1 -6.31 39.00 9.86
CA VAL A 1 -5.74 40.02 8.95
C VAL A 1 -5.54 41.38 9.62
N ALA A 2 -6.60 42.02 10.15
CA ALA A 2 -6.51 43.35 10.79
C ALA A 2 -5.43 43.49 11.89
N ARG A 3 -5.31 42.50 12.80
CA ARG A 3 -4.25 42.48 13.85
C ARG A 3 -2.82 42.47 13.29
N ALA A 4 -2.59 41.79 12.17
CA ALA A 4 -1.27 41.72 11.54
C ALA A 4 -0.90 43.05 10.88
N ILE A 5 -1.87 43.70 10.22
CA ILE A 5 -1.72 45.03 9.62
C ILE A 5 -1.45 46.07 10.71
N TYR A 6 -2.26 46.09 11.79
CA TYR A 6 -2.02 46.98 12.94
C TYR A 6 -0.62 46.78 13.51
N LYS A 7 -0.22 45.53 13.77
CA LYS A 7 1.12 45.20 14.27
C LYS A 7 2.24 45.66 13.34
N ALA A 8 2.04 45.64 12.02
CA ALA A 8 3.03 46.13 11.06
C ALA A 8 3.13 47.68 11.08
N LEU A 9 2.01 48.38 11.27
CA LEU A 9 1.95 49.84 11.31
C LEU A 9 2.55 50.42 12.59
N VAL A 10 2.32 49.78 13.75
CA VAL A 10 2.84 50.24 15.05
C VAL A 10 4.23 49.68 15.39
N MET A 11 4.85 48.92 14.48
CA MET A 11 6.17 48.32 14.70
C MET A 11 7.25 49.40 14.71
N ASP A 12 8.18 49.31 15.65
CA ASP A 12 9.37 50.15 15.70
C ASP A 12 10.27 49.96 14.47
N ALA A 13 11.12 50.93 14.20
CA ALA A 13 11.93 51.00 12.99
C ALA A 13 12.93 49.82 12.87
N ASP A 14 13.53 49.38 13.97
CA ASP A 14 14.55 48.33 13.99
C ASP A 14 13.94 46.95 13.77
N SER A 15 12.83 46.65 14.42
CA SER A 15 12.04 45.43 14.18
C SER A 15 11.54 45.36 12.74
N ARG A 16 11.11 46.49 12.18
CA ARG A 16 10.64 46.59 10.79
C ARG A 16 11.77 46.33 9.81
N ARG A 17 12.94 46.95 10.03
CA ARG A 17 14.14 46.77 9.19
C ARG A 17 14.62 45.33 9.21
N THR A 18 14.74 44.73 10.40
CA THR A 18 15.19 43.34 10.58
C THR A 18 14.26 42.36 9.86
N ARG A 19 12.95 42.49 10.03
CA ARG A 19 11.95 41.63 9.37
C ARG A 19 11.92 41.83 7.86
N HIS A 20 12.00 43.08 7.38
CA HIS A 20 12.09 43.37 5.96
C HIS A 20 13.35 42.74 5.35
N GLN A 21 14.51 42.87 5.99
CA GLN A 21 15.77 42.29 5.51
C GLN A 21 15.67 40.76 5.38
N ALA A 22 15.08 40.09 6.38
CA ALA A 22 14.88 38.64 6.36
C ALA A 22 13.95 38.20 5.22
N LEU A 23 12.80 38.86 5.07
CA LEU A 23 11.83 38.57 4.01
C LEU A 23 12.39 38.90 2.61
N PHE A 24 13.10 40.02 2.48
CA PHE A 24 13.74 40.43 1.24
C PHE A 24 14.81 39.43 0.80
N ASN A 25 15.64 38.97 1.74
CA ASN A 25 16.59 37.89 1.48
C ASN A 25 15.88 36.61 1.04
N TYR A 26 14.81 36.22 1.72
CA TYR A 26 14.01 35.04 1.35
C TYR A 26 13.47 35.15 -0.08
N VAL A 27 12.80 36.26 -0.44
CA VAL A 27 12.24 36.47 -1.79
C VAL A 27 13.32 36.49 -2.86
N ARG A 28 14.50 37.06 -2.56
CA ARG A 28 15.63 37.12 -3.49
C ARG A 28 16.31 35.76 -3.68
N THR A 29 16.32 34.91 -2.66
CA THR A 29 16.92 33.56 -2.71
C THR A 29 15.97 32.54 -3.33
N TYR A 30 14.69 32.54 -2.93
CA TYR A 30 13.69 31.57 -3.37
C TYR A 30 12.81 32.16 -4.47
N THR A 31 13.44 32.43 -5.62
CA THR A 31 12.75 32.98 -6.79
C THR A 31 11.90 31.93 -7.51
N ALA A 32 11.00 32.37 -8.38
CA ALA A 32 10.28 31.47 -9.29
C ALA A 32 11.22 30.63 -10.16
N ALA A 33 12.38 31.18 -10.55
CA ALA A 33 13.40 30.45 -11.28
C ALA A 33 14.06 29.36 -10.41
N ALA A 34 14.43 29.68 -9.17
CA ALA A 34 14.99 28.71 -8.24
C ALA A 34 14.01 27.57 -7.91
N TRP A 35 12.72 27.89 -7.77
CA TRP A 35 11.67 26.88 -7.66
C TRP A 35 11.55 26.03 -8.93
N GLY A 36 11.60 26.65 -10.11
CA GLY A 36 11.53 25.96 -11.40
C GLY A 36 12.69 24.97 -11.59
N GLU A 37 13.91 25.39 -11.28
CA GLU A 37 15.09 24.51 -11.30
C GLU A 37 14.96 23.36 -10.30
N SER A 38 14.56 23.64 -9.06
CA SER A 38 14.34 22.62 -8.03
C SER A 38 13.28 21.61 -8.45
N PHE A 39 12.17 22.08 -9.03
CA PHE A 39 11.11 21.24 -9.55
C PHE A 39 11.58 20.34 -10.70
N VAL A 40 12.29 20.90 -11.68
CA VAL A 40 12.81 20.13 -12.82
C VAL A 40 13.84 19.09 -12.34
N ASN A 41 14.72 19.45 -11.42
CA ASN A 41 15.70 18.51 -10.86
C ASN A 41 15.02 17.37 -10.07
N ALA A 42 14.02 17.69 -9.25
CA ALA A 42 13.24 16.68 -8.54
C ALA A 42 12.49 15.77 -9.52
N LEU A 43 11.91 16.33 -10.59
CA LEU A 43 11.22 15.57 -11.63
C LEU A 43 12.16 14.64 -12.39
N GLN A 44 13.37 15.09 -12.72
CA GLN A 44 14.40 14.27 -13.34
C GLN A 44 14.85 13.13 -12.43
N GLY A 45 15.07 13.42 -11.13
CA GLY A 45 15.39 12.40 -10.12
C GLY A 45 14.30 11.34 -10.02
N ALA A 46 13.03 11.77 -9.96
CA ALA A 46 11.89 10.87 -9.94
C ALA A 46 11.78 10.03 -11.23
N ALA A 47 11.96 10.64 -12.40
CA ALA A 47 11.93 9.93 -13.69
C ALA A 47 13.06 8.89 -13.80
N GLN A 48 14.26 9.20 -13.29
CA GLN A 48 15.39 8.27 -13.28
C GLN A 48 15.14 7.10 -12.31
N ALA A 49 14.61 7.38 -11.11
CA ALA A 49 14.21 6.35 -10.15
C ALA A 49 13.12 5.43 -10.74
N GLN A 50 12.12 6.02 -11.42
CA GLN A 50 11.06 5.28 -12.09
C GLN A 50 11.59 4.41 -13.23
N ARG A 51 12.49 4.94 -14.10
CA ARG A 51 13.13 4.15 -15.17
C ARG A 51 13.91 2.96 -14.61
N THR A 52 14.60 3.15 -13.49
CA THR A 52 15.36 2.09 -12.80
C THR A 52 14.44 1.04 -12.15
N SER A 53 13.30 1.47 -11.61
CA SER A 53 12.27 0.58 -11.06
C SER A 53 11.55 -0.23 -12.16
N LEU A 54 11.14 0.41 -13.25
CA LEU A 54 10.49 -0.23 -14.41
C LEU A 54 11.44 -1.16 -15.19
N ALA A 55 12.75 -0.97 -15.08
CA ALA A 55 13.74 -1.87 -15.67
C ALA A 55 13.78 -3.25 -14.99
N LYS A 56 13.26 -3.39 -13.76
CA LYS A 56 13.38 -4.65 -12.99
C LYS A 56 12.39 -5.74 -13.40
N LEU A 57 11.31 -5.44 -14.14
CA LEU A 57 10.32 -6.43 -14.56
C LEU A 57 9.75 -6.12 -15.95
N LYS A 58 10.60 -6.05 -16.98
CA LYS A 58 10.10 -6.11 -18.36
C LYS A 58 9.68 -7.54 -18.65
N LYS A 59 8.37 -7.79 -18.77
CA LYS A 59 7.84 -9.06 -19.30
C LYS A 59 8.45 -9.28 -20.69
N SER A 60 9.32 -10.27 -20.82
CA SER A 60 9.77 -10.75 -22.12
C SER A 60 8.61 -11.49 -22.78
N PRO A 61 8.41 -11.35 -24.10
CA PRO A 61 7.42 -12.14 -24.84
C PRO A 61 7.54 -13.65 -24.60
N ASN A 62 8.75 -14.13 -24.27
CA ASN A 62 9.03 -15.55 -24.02
C ASN A 62 8.86 -15.99 -22.56
N ASP A 63 8.52 -15.10 -21.63
CA ASP A 63 8.44 -15.45 -20.20
C ASP A 63 7.39 -16.53 -19.93
N PHE A 64 6.23 -16.43 -20.58
CA PHE A 64 5.18 -17.44 -20.41
C PHE A 64 5.62 -18.82 -20.88
N ALA A 65 6.18 -18.91 -22.10
CA ALA A 65 6.66 -20.17 -22.66
C ALA A 65 7.78 -20.78 -21.80
N ARG A 66 8.67 -19.93 -21.25
CA ARG A 66 9.75 -20.36 -20.36
C ARG A 66 9.20 -20.90 -19.03
N VAL A 67 8.27 -20.19 -18.39
CA VAL A 67 7.63 -20.63 -17.14
C VAL A 67 6.86 -21.92 -17.36
N LEU A 68 6.08 -22.02 -18.45
CA LEU A 68 5.31 -23.22 -18.77
C LEU A 68 6.23 -24.42 -19.01
N LYS A 69 7.30 -24.25 -19.80
CA LYS A 69 8.28 -25.30 -20.04
C LYS A 69 8.96 -25.76 -18.75
N SER A 70 9.34 -24.81 -17.88
CA SER A 70 9.91 -25.13 -16.58
C SER A 70 8.91 -25.89 -15.69
N PHE A 71 7.66 -25.43 -15.64
CA PHE A 71 6.60 -26.05 -14.84
C PHE A 71 6.29 -27.49 -15.30
N GLN A 72 6.34 -27.75 -16.61
CA GLN A 72 6.17 -29.07 -17.20
C GLN A 72 7.38 -29.98 -16.98
N ALA A 73 8.60 -29.43 -17.02
CA ALA A 73 9.82 -30.19 -16.82
C ALA A 73 9.97 -30.73 -15.39
N HIS A 74 9.45 -29.99 -14.39
CA HIS A 74 9.56 -30.33 -12.97
C HIS A 74 8.26 -30.98 -12.43
N GLN A 75 7.59 -31.81 -13.23
CA GLN A 75 6.33 -32.47 -12.85
C GLN A 75 6.48 -33.46 -11.68
N SER A 76 7.67 -34.05 -11.51
CA SER A 76 7.99 -34.96 -10.39
C SER A 76 8.33 -34.22 -9.09
N ASP A 77 8.54 -32.91 -9.15
CA ASP A 77 9.03 -32.12 -8.03
C ASP A 77 7.89 -31.47 -7.26
N LYS A 78 8.16 -31.10 -6.00
CA LYS A 78 7.25 -30.25 -5.22
C LYS A 78 7.29 -28.83 -5.78
N ARG A 79 6.26 -28.45 -6.55
CA ARG A 79 6.12 -27.11 -7.13
C ARG A 79 5.34 -26.20 -6.18
N MET A 80 5.89 -25.03 -5.86
CA MET A 80 5.19 -23.99 -5.10
C MET A 80 4.65 -22.90 -6.03
N LEU A 81 3.38 -22.54 -5.85
CA LEU A 81 2.70 -21.48 -6.58
C LEU A 81 2.18 -20.43 -5.58
N LEU A 82 2.83 -19.28 -5.54
CA LEU A 82 2.41 -18.15 -4.71
C LEU A 82 1.65 -17.13 -5.58
N LEU A 83 0.35 -17.01 -5.34
CA LEU A 83 -0.56 -16.26 -6.20
C LEU A 83 -1.15 -15.07 -5.43
N GLY A 84 -0.91 -13.85 -5.93
CA GLY A 84 -1.64 -12.68 -5.45
C GLY A 84 -3.12 -12.81 -5.80
N TYR A 85 -4.01 -12.34 -4.93
CA TYR A 85 -5.45 -12.41 -5.16
C TYR A 85 -5.99 -11.18 -5.89
N ASP A 86 -6.08 -10.04 -5.20
CA ASP A 86 -6.73 -8.83 -5.69
C ASP A 86 -5.96 -8.23 -6.88
N GLY A 87 -6.65 -8.02 -7.99
CA GLY A 87 -6.05 -7.53 -9.24
C GLY A 87 -5.24 -8.56 -10.02
N THR A 88 -5.11 -9.78 -9.52
CA THR A 88 -4.35 -10.88 -10.18
C THR A 88 -5.26 -12.04 -10.55
N LEU A 89 -5.89 -12.70 -9.57
CA LEU A 89 -6.84 -13.79 -9.82
C LEU A 89 -8.26 -13.26 -10.07
N VAL A 90 -8.61 -12.14 -9.43
CA VAL A 90 -9.92 -11.49 -9.56
C VAL A 90 -9.71 -9.99 -9.74
N PRO A 91 -10.39 -9.34 -10.71
CA PRO A 91 -10.27 -7.90 -10.89
C PRO A 91 -10.84 -7.15 -9.68
N PHE A 92 -10.28 -5.98 -9.41
CA PHE A 92 -10.79 -5.12 -8.35
C PHE A 92 -12.25 -4.72 -8.58
N GLN A 93 -13.02 -4.67 -7.50
CA GLN A 93 -14.42 -4.22 -7.49
C GLN A 93 -14.54 -2.89 -6.75
N THR A 94 -15.53 -2.08 -7.12
CA THR A 94 -15.86 -0.83 -6.42
C THR A 94 -16.17 -1.09 -4.95
N ILE A 95 -16.92 -2.17 -4.67
CA ILE A 95 -17.19 -2.66 -3.31
C ILE A 95 -16.28 -3.88 -3.07
N PRO A 96 -15.30 -3.80 -2.16
CA PRO A 96 -14.30 -4.84 -1.97
C PRO A 96 -14.85 -6.24 -1.67
N ILE A 97 -15.93 -6.35 -0.88
CA ILE A 97 -16.52 -7.65 -0.52
C ILE A 97 -17.19 -8.37 -1.71
N LEU A 98 -17.46 -7.65 -2.81
CA LEU A 98 -18.02 -8.24 -4.04
C LEU A 98 -16.96 -8.89 -4.92
N ALA A 99 -15.67 -8.68 -4.66
CA ALA A 99 -14.58 -9.31 -5.40
C ALA A 99 -14.36 -10.76 -4.96
N LYS A 100 -15.42 -11.56 -4.84
CA LYS A 100 -15.37 -12.99 -4.51
C LYS A 100 -14.77 -13.80 -5.66
N PRO A 101 -14.11 -14.95 -5.39
CA PRO A 101 -13.58 -15.79 -6.44
C PRO A 101 -14.72 -16.36 -7.29
N THR A 102 -14.54 -16.33 -8.61
CA THR A 102 -15.50 -16.93 -9.53
C THR A 102 -15.38 -18.46 -9.48
N SER A 103 -16.41 -19.17 -9.94
CA SER A 103 -16.35 -20.64 -10.03
C SER A 103 -15.19 -21.13 -10.90
N GLN A 104 -14.78 -20.35 -11.89
CA GLN A 104 -13.63 -20.69 -12.74
C GLN A 104 -12.32 -20.61 -11.96
N VAL A 105 -12.11 -19.54 -11.19
CA VAL A 105 -10.93 -19.38 -10.33
C VAL A 105 -10.88 -20.50 -9.29
N MET A 106 -12.01 -20.82 -8.67
CA MET A 106 -12.10 -21.90 -7.68
C MET A 106 -11.70 -23.25 -8.27
N ARG A 107 -12.23 -23.62 -9.44
CA ARG A 107 -11.89 -24.87 -10.13
C ARG A 107 -10.40 -24.94 -10.50
N LEU A 108 -9.84 -23.86 -11.04
CA LEU A 108 -8.42 -23.83 -11.42
C LEU A 108 -7.51 -24.02 -10.20
N LEU A 109 -7.81 -23.36 -9.09
CA LEU A 109 -7.03 -23.52 -7.85
C LEU A 109 -7.15 -24.95 -7.31
N GLU A 110 -8.35 -25.54 -7.35
CA GLU A 110 -8.59 -26.91 -6.94
C GLU A 110 -7.82 -27.92 -7.80
N GLU A 111 -7.86 -27.78 -9.13
CA GLU A 111 -7.09 -28.61 -10.06
C GLU A 111 -5.57 -28.48 -9.82
N LEU A 112 -5.09 -27.27 -9.55
CA LEU A 112 -3.68 -27.04 -9.23
C LEU A 112 -3.28 -27.72 -7.91
N CYS A 113 -4.11 -27.63 -6.86
CA CYS A 113 -3.87 -28.35 -5.60
C CYS A 113 -3.89 -29.88 -5.81
N ALA A 114 -4.88 -30.39 -6.55
CA ALA A 114 -5.05 -31.82 -6.81
C ALA A 114 -3.88 -32.43 -7.60
N ALA A 115 -3.22 -31.62 -8.44
CA ALA A 115 -2.01 -32.01 -9.15
C ALA A 115 -0.73 -32.05 -8.27
N GLY A 116 -0.86 -32.01 -6.95
CA GLY A 116 0.24 -32.13 -5.99
C GLY A 116 1.06 -30.86 -5.79
N ASN A 117 0.56 -29.70 -6.27
CA ASN A 117 1.26 -28.43 -6.12
C ASN A 117 0.99 -27.81 -4.74
N LEU A 118 1.99 -27.13 -4.19
CA LEU A 118 1.84 -26.27 -3.02
C LEU A 118 1.30 -24.91 -3.47
N VAL A 119 -0.02 -24.78 -3.54
CA VAL A 119 -0.70 -23.54 -3.96
C VAL A 119 -1.01 -22.68 -2.74
N THR A 120 -0.51 -21.45 -2.75
CA THR A 120 -0.76 -20.46 -1.69
C THR A 120 -1.32 -19.17 -2.29
N VAL A 121 -2.50 -18.76 -1.84
CA VAL A 121 -3.13 -17.49 -2.25
C VAL A 121 -2.82 -16.42 -1.21
N ALA A 122 -2.26 -15.29 -1.66
CA ALA A 122 -1.91 -14.15 -0.83
C ALA A 122 -2.78 -12.92 -1.12
N SER A 123 -3.28 -12.28 -0.07
CA SER A 123 -4.12 -11.08 -0.16
C SER A 123 -3.87 -10.13 1.01
N GLY A 124 -4.26 -8.86 0.83
CA GLY A 124 -4.40 -7.88 1.92
C GLY A 124 -5.65 -8.10 2.79
N ARG A 125 -6.55 -9.00 2.39
CA ARG A 125 -7.80 -9.27 3.09
C ARG A 125 -7.59 -9.94 4.44
N ASP A 126 -8.59 -9.80 5.30
CA ASP A 126 -8.62 -10.41 6.63
C ASP A 126 -8.74 -11.95 6.56
N LYS A 127 -8.42 -12.59 7.70
CA LYS A 127 -8.46 -14.05 7.88
C LYS A 127 -9.83 -14.66 7.59
N GLU A 128 -10.91 -14.00 8.00
CA GLU A 128 -12.26 -14.55 7.88
C GLU A 128 -12.72 -14.56 6.42
N THR A 129 -12.48 -13.47 5.70
CA THR A 129 -12.75 -13.37 4.26
C THR A 129 -11.97 -14.44 3.51
N MET A 130 -10.66 -14.55 3.75
CA MET A 130 -9.81 -15.55 3.10
C MET A 130 -10.26 -16.98 3.42
N ARG A 131 -10.57 -17.28 4.69
CA ARG A 131 -11.10 -18.58 5.11
C ARG A 131 -12.42 -18.90 4.41
N SER A 132 -13.38 -17.98 4.47
CA SER A 132 -14.72 -18.18 3.91
C SER A 132 -14.70 -18.44 2.41
N TRP A 133 -13.87 -17.70 1.66
CA TRP A 133 -13.84 -17.77 0.21
C TRP A 133 -13.16 -19.03 -0.33
N PHE A 134 -12.15 -19.54 0.37
CA PHE A 134 -11.35 -20.67 -0.10
C PHE A 134 -11.57 -21.97 0.68
N ARG A 135 -12.50 -22.00 1.64
CA ARG A 135 -12.79 -23.18 2.50
C ARG A 135 -13.05 -24.47 1.75
N SER A 136 -13.56 -24.40 0.52
CA SER A 136 -13.95 -25.58 -0.25
C SER A 136 -12.79 -26.22 -1.01
N ILE A 137 -11.57 -25.65 -0.97
CA ILE A 137 -10.41 -26.16 -1.71
C ILE A 137 -9.47 -26.88 -0.75
N PRO A 138 -9.39 -28.21 -0.78
CA PRO A 138 -8.45 -28.97 0.03
C PRO A 138 -7.00 -28.63 -0.35
N GLY A 139 -6.08 -28.64 0.61
CA GLY A 139 -4.65 -28.42 0.34
C GLY A 139 -4.25 -26.99 -0.02
N ILE A 140 -5.17 -26.01 -0.01
CA ILE A 140 -4.80 -24.62 -0.30
C ILE A 140 -4.19 -23.94 0.93
N GLY A 141 -3.02 -23.32 0.75
CA GLY A 141 -2.42 -22.39 1.69
C GLY A 141 -2.99 -20.98 1.51
N LEU A 142 -3.13 -20.22 2.59
CA LEU A 142 -3.63 -18.84 2.53
C LEU A 142 -2.71 -17.89 3.28
N VAL A 143 -2.45 -16.73 2.68
CA VAL A 143 -1.80 -15.60 3.33
C VAL A 143 -2.80 -14.44 3.39
N ALA A 144 -3.03 -13.95 4.60
CA ALA A 144 -3.94 -12.84 4.88
C ALA A 144 -3.16 -11.63 5.39
N GLU A 145 -3.79 -10.46 5.30
CA GLU A 145 -3.29 -9.19 5.83
C GLU A 145 -1.85 -8.90 5.38
N PHE A 146 -1.60 -9.01 4.07
CA PHE A 146 -0.33 -8.67 3.42
C PHE A 146 0.88 -9.51 3.87
N GLY A 147 0.65 -10.65 4.52
CA GLY A 147 1.73 -11.47 5.08
C GLY A 147 1.87 -11.39 6.59
N LEU A 148 0.88 -10.86 7.31
CA LEU A 148 0.86 -10.97 8.77
C LEU A 148 0.41 -12.36 9.22
N PHE A 149 -0.50 -12.99 8.48
CA PHE A 149 -1.02 -14.31 8.81
C PHE A 149 -0.84 -15.29 7.68
N TYR A 150 -0.42 -16.51 8.04
CA TYR A 150 -0.32 -17.64 7.14
C TYR A 150 -1.11 -18.82 7.69
N ARG A 151 -1.97 -19.41 6.87
CA ARG A 151 -2.62 -20.69 7.14
C ARG A 151 -2.00 -21.74 6.22
N PRO A 152 -1.23 -22.70 6.76
CA PRO A 152 -0.65 -23.76 5.96
C PRO A 152 -1.71 -24.62 5.27
N PRO A 153 -1.37 -25.28 4.14
CA PRO A 153 -2.19 -26.33 3.54
C PRO A 153 -2.65 -27.36 4.57
N ASN A 154 -3.90 -27.79 4.45
CA ASN A 154 -4.49 -28.83 5.32
C ASN A 154 -4.46 -28.51 6.82
N LYS A 155 -4.32 -27.23 7.20
CA LYS A 155 -4.44 -26.73 8.57
C LYS A 155 -5.56 -25.71 8.65
N GLU A 156 -6.30 -25.72 9.75
CA GLU A 156 -7.34 -24.71 10.03
C GLU A 156 -6.79 -23.49 10.77
N GLU A 157 -5.72 -23.69 11.54
CA GLU A 157 -5.14 -22.66 12.39
C GLU A 157 -4.28 -21.67 11.59
N TRP A 158 -4.49 -20.39 11.87
CA TRP A 158 -3.66 -19.31 11.34
C TRP A 158 -2.42 -19.14 12.22
N GLN A 159 -1.27 -19.06 11.58
CA GLN A 159 0.01 -18.71 12.19
C GLN A 159 0.25 -17.22 11.95
N ARG A 160 0.57 -16.48 13.01
CA ARG A 160 1.11 -15.13 12.86
C ARG A 160 2.56 -15.28 12.38
N LEU A 161 2.90 -14.67 11.25
CA LEU A 161 4.26 -14.70 10.75
C LEU A 161 5.16 -13.83 11.66
N PRO A 162 6.38 -14.29 11.97
CA PRO A 162 7.27 -13.56 12.86
C PRO A 162 7.65 -12.20 12.26
N GLY A 163 7.67 -11.18 13.11
CA GLY A 163 8.04 -9.82 12.75
C GLY A 163 8.30 -9.00 14.00
N ARG A 164 9.30 -8.12 13.95
CA ARG A 164 9.68 -7.28 15.10
C ARG A 164 8.55 -6.35 15.51
N SER A 165 7.74 -5.94 14.53
CA SER A 165 6.73 -4.92 14.71
C SER A 165 5.34 -5.53 14.87
N ALA A 166 5.12 -6.79 14.45
CA ALA A 166 3.80 -7.43 14.44
C ALA A 166 3.06 -7.34 15.79
N ASP A 167 3.77 -7.30 16.92
CA ASP A 167 3.17 -7.23 18.26
C ASP A 167 2.87 -5.79 18.75
N HIS A 168 3.21 -4.76 17.96
CA HIS A 168 3.16 -3.34 18.34
C HIS A 168 2.11 -2.54 17.54
N LEU A 169 0.82 -2.83 17.73
CA LEU A 169 -0.28 -2.19 16.99
C LEU A 169 -0.71 -0.81 17.51
N ASP A 170 0.07 -0.19 18.40
CA ASP A 170 -0.24 1.10 19.06
C ASP A 170 -0.38 2.27 18.07
N TRP A 171 0.20 2.13 16.87
CA TRP A 171 0.06 3.10 15.80
C TRP A 171 -1.38 3.16 15.25
N LYS A 172 -2.14 2.07 15.33
CA LYS A 172 -3.48 2.00 14.72
C LYS A 172 -4.44 3.02 15.34
N PRO A 173 -4.57 3.11 16.68
CA PRO A 173 -5.34 4.18 17.32
C PRO A 173 -4.86 5.59 16.99
N ALA A 174 -3.55 5.79 16.76
CA ALA A 174 -3.00 7.10 16.42
C ALA A 174 -3.41 7.57 15.01
N VAL A 175 -3.46 6.64 14.03
CA VAL A 175 -3.78 6.96 12.64
C VAL A 175 -5.29 6.93 12.36
N ALA A 176 -6.08 6.14 13.09
CA ALA A 176 -7.51 5.96 12.82
C ALA A 176 -8.34 7.26 12.78
N PRO A 177 -8.18 8.23 13.70
CA PRO A 177 -8.94 9.49 13.65
C PRO A 177 -8.67 10.29 12.39
N LEU A 178 -7.42 10.26 11.89
CA LEU A 178 -7.04 10.94 10.66
C LEU A 178 -7.74 10.30 9.45
N LEU A 179 -7.72 8.97 9.36
CA LEU A 179 -8.40 8.24 8.27
C LEU A 179 -9.90 8.53 8.24
N LYS A 180 -10.54 8.49 9.42
CA LYS A 180 -11.97 8.79 9.58
C LYS A 180 -12.30 10.20 9.14
N ARG A 181 -11.53 11.20 9.57
CA ARG A 181 -11.70 12.59 9.16
C ARG A 181 -11.60 12.78 7.65
N TYR A 182 -10.69 12.07 6.99
CA TYR A 182 -10.58 12.11 5.52
C TYR A 182 -11.73 11.42 4.82
N ALA A 183 -12.23 10.31 5.36
CA ALA A 183 -13.39 9.61 4.84
C ALA A 183 -14.68 10.45 4.96
N GLU A 184 -14.91 11.10 6.11
CA GLU A 184 -16.09 11.96 6.35
C GLU A 184 -16.23 13.09 5.33
N ARG A 185 -15.10 13.67 4.91
CA ARG A 185 -15.05 14.76 3.92
C ARG A 185 -14.88 14.29 2.47
N THR A 186 -14.93 12.99 2.22
CA THR A 186 -14.73 12.40 0.89
C THR A 186 -15.78 11.31 0.63
N PRO A 187 -16.96 11.69 0.12
CA PRO A 187 -18.04 10.74 -0.16
C PRO A 187 -17.60 9.58 -1.06
N GLY A 188 -18.04 8.36 -0.73
CA GLY A 188 -17.69 7.13 -1.45
C GLY A 188 -16.38 6.47 -0.98
N VAL A 189 -15.70 7.03 0.01
CA VAL A 189 -14.57 6.36 0.65
C VAL A 189 -15.05 5.26 1.61
N MET A 190 -14.32 4.15 1.62
CA MET A 190 -14.48 3.08 2.60
C MET A 190 -13.15 2.84 3.31
N ILE A 191 -13.21 2.63 4.62
CA ILE A 191 -12.05 2.22 5.42
C ILE A 191 -12.22 0.74 5.72
N GLU A 192 -11.27 -0.08 5.26
CA GLU A 192 -11.16 -1.48 5.62
C GLU A 192 -10.11 -1.60 6.71
N GLU A 193 -10.51 -2.09 7.89
CA GLU A 193 -9.64 -2.29 9.03
C GLU A 193 -9.38 -3.79 9.21
N THR A 194 -8.11 -4.19 9.25
CA THR A 194 -7.69 -5.55 9.61
C THR A 194 -6.88 -5.50 10.91
N GLU A 195 -6.36 -6.62 11.41
CA GLU A 195 -5.55 -6.62 12.62
C GLU A 195 -4.27 -5.76 12.46
N GLY A 196 -3.54 -5.96 11.37
CA GLY A 196 -2.24 -5.32 11.10
C GLY A 196 -2.23 -4.16 10.12
N SER A 197 -3.39 -3.75 9.58
CA SER A 197 -3.42 -2.75 8.51
C SER A 197 -4.71 -1.91 8.47
N TYR A 198 -4.61 -0.79 7.76
CA TYR A 198 -5.77 -0.04 7.26
C TYR A 198 -5.67 0.09 5.75
N THR A 199 -6.81 -0.04 5.06
CA THR A 199 -6.95 0.31 3.65
C THR A 199 -7.97 1.41 3.50
N TRP A 200 -7.55 2.55 2.98
CA TRP A 200 -8.40 3.70 2.67
C TRP A 200 -8.78 3.68 1.19
N ASN A 201 -9.93 3.07 0.88
CA ASN A 201 -10.39 2.81 -0.48
C ASN A 201 -11.21 3.97 -1.01
N TYR A 202 -10.77 4.57 -2.12
CA TYR A 202 -11.44 5.71 -2.76
C TYR A 202 -11.95 5.38 -4.16
N ARG A 203 -12.19 4.10 -4.46
CA ARG A 203 -12.62 3.66 -5.79
C ARG A 203 -14.02 4.12 -6.18
N ALA A 204 -14.93 4.19 -5.20
CA ALA A 204 -16.27 4.75 -5.38
C ALA A 204 -16.31 6.28 -5.21
N ALA A 205 -15.20 6.89 -4.76
CA ALA A 205 -15.10 8.34 -4.72
C ALA A 205 -14.90 8.88 -6.14
N GLY A 206 -15.48 10.05 -6.41
CA GLY A 206 -15.24 10.78 -7.65
C GLY A 206 -13.78 11.26 -7.77
N PRO A 207 -13.46 12.12 -8.75
CA PRO A 207 -12.11 12.62 -8.98
C PRO A 207 -11.42 13.22 -7.73
N TYR A 208 -12.23 13.76 -6.81
CA TYR A 208 -11.76 14.30 -5.53
C TYR A 208 -11.11 13.27 -4.60
N GLY A 209 -11.47 11.99 -4.72
CA GLY A 209 -10.89 10.92 -3.91
C GLY A 209 -9.37 10.80 -4.06
N ALA A 210 -8.86 10.91 -5.29
CA ALA A 210 -7.43 10.86 -5.56
C ALA A 210 -6.68 12.07 -5.00
N PHE A 211 -7.31 13.25 -5.00
CA PHE A 211 -6.74 14.43 -4.37
C PHE A 211 -6.60 14.24 -2.85
N GLN A 212 -7.66 13.72 -2.21
CA GLN A 212 -7.68 13.46 -0.78
C GLN A 212 -6.72 12.34 -0.38
N ALA A 213 -6.57 11.31 -1.21
CA ALA A 213 -5.57 10.26 -1.00
C ALA A 213 -4.15 10.84 -0.99
N LYS A 214 -3.79 11.66 -1.98
CA LYS A 214 -2.45 12.26 -2.04
C LYS A 214 -2.12 13.12 -0.82
N ASP A 215 -3.09 13.93 -0.39
CA ASP A 215 -2.96 14.76 0.80
C ASP A 215 -2.80 13.90 2.07
N LEU A 216 -3.66 12.87 2.22
CA LEU A 216 -3.59 11.91 3.33
C LEU A 216 -2.23 11.18 3.36
N HIS A 217 -1.75 10.71 2.21
CA HIS A 217 -0.44 10.04 2.09
C HIS A 217 0.70 10.93 2.57
N SER A 218 0.71 12.20 2.15
CA SER A 218 1.71 13.18 2.58
C SER A 218 1.68 13.40 4.10
N ILE A 219 0.48 13.52 4.70
CA ILE A 219 0.35 13.72 6.15
C ILE A 219 0.85 12.49 6.90
N ILE A 220 0.45 11.28 6.50
CA ILE A 220 0.89 10.06 7.19
C ILE A 220 2.42 9.91 7.09
N ASN A 221 3.01 10.15 5.92
CA ASN A 221 4.48 10.12 5.79
C ASN A 221 5.17 11.16 6.68
N SER A 222 4.56 12.33 6.88
CA SER A 222 5.10 13.34 7.80
C SER A 222 5.05 12.88 9.25
N LEU A 223 3.96 12.21 9.66
CA LEU A 223 3.81 11.62 11.00
C LEU A 223 4.80 10.46 11.23
N ILE A 224 5.00 9.63 10.22
CA ILE A 224 5.99 8.54 10.25
C ILE A 224 7.40 9.10 10.49
N ALA A 225 7.76 10.19 9.79
CA ALA A 225 9.05 10.83 9.93
C ALA A 225 9.25 11.51 11.30
N SER A 226 8.19 12.07 11.91
CA SER A 226 8.28 12.74 13.21
C SER A 226 8.37 11.76 14.38
N ASP A 227 7.56 10.70 14.35
CA ASP A 227 7.35 9.82 15.50
C ASP A 227 8.17 8.52 15.41
N LYS A 228 9.05 8.42 14.39
CA LYS A 228 9.86 7.22 14.08
C LYS A 228 9.02 5.94 13.99
N LEU A 229 7.81 6.07 13.45
CA LEU A 229 6.92 4.92 13.28
C LEU A 229 7.49 3.99 12.20
N GLU A 230 7.49 2.68 12.44
CA GLU A 230 7.92 1.68 11.47
C GLU A 230 6.79 1.30 10.50
N LEU A 231 6.13 2.31 9.94
CA LEU A 231 5.02 2.12 9.01
C LEU A 231 5.45 2.33 7.55
N GLU A 232 4.72 1.66 6.67
CA GLU A 232 4.76 1.84 5.24
C GLU A 232 3.37 2.27 4.77
N VAL A 233 3.33 3.27 3.88
CA VAL A 233 2.10 3.68 3.20
C VAL A 233 2.27 3.50 1.70
N SER A 234 1.49 2.59 1.14
CA SER A 234 1.49 2.23 -0.27
C SER A 234 0.27 2.80 -0.99
N ASP A 235 0.48 3.47 -2.13
CA ASP A 235 -0.58 3.83 -3.07
C ASP A 235 -0.78 2.67 -4.03
N THR A 236 -1.96 2.04 -3.97
CA THR A 236 -2.32 0.90 -4.81
C THR A 236 -3.43 1.30 -5.78
N ASN A 237 -4.15 0.35 -6.37
CA ASN A 237 -5.22 0.71 -7.29
C ASN A 237 -6.38 1.38 -6.52
N LYS A 238 -6.45 2.70 -6.57
CA LYS A 238 -7.48 3.52 -5.91
C LYS A 238 -7.66 3.24 -4.42
N ALA A 239 -6.57 2.95 -3.72
CA ALA A 239 -6.55 2.77 -2.27
C ALA A 239 -5.20 3.18 -1.69
N LEU A 240 -5.20 3.61 -0.42
CA LEU A 240 -3.98 3.76 0.37
C LEU A 240 -3.94 2.64 1.41
N GLU A 241 -2.89 1.84 1.38
CA GLU A 241 -2.65 0.74 2.31
C GLU A 241 -1.60 1.19 3.32
N ILE A 242 -1.94 1.08 4.61
CA ILE A 242 -1.09 1.48 5.73
C ILE A 242 -0.87 0.24 6.59
N ARG A 243 0.39 -0.15 6.74
CA ARG A 243 0.81 -1.33 7.53
C ARG A 243 2.20 -1.10 8.09
N MET A 244 2.66 -2.01 8.95
CA MET A 244 4.07 -2.03 9.33
C MET A 244 4.95 -2.35 8.13
N ASN A 245 6.12 -1.70 8.07
CA ASN A 245 7.10 -1.86 6.99
C ASN A 245 7.66 -3.30 6.89
N ASP A 246 7.52 -4.04 7.97
CA ASP A 246 8.11 -5.35 8.16
C ASP A 246 7.14 -6.45 7.68
N ILE A 247 5.83 -6.20 7.65
CA ILE A 247 4.82 -7.14 7.12
C ILE A 247 4.99 -7.30 5.60
N SER A 248 5.32 -8.50 5.13
CA SER A 248 5.43 -8.80 3.70
C SER A 248 5.23 -10.28 3.39
N VAL A 249 4.50 -10.57 2.32
CA VAL A 249 4.34 -11.92 1.75
C VAL A 249 5.70 -12.55 1.42
N GLY A 250 6.71 -11.74 1.06
CA GLY A 250 8.05 -12.22 0.73
C GLY A 250 8.75 -12.95 1.89
N ARG A 251 8.34 -12.69 3.14
CA ARG A 251 8.87 -13.40 4.32
C ARG A 251 8.53 -14.89 4.32
N LEU A 252 7.42 -15.29 3.69
CA LEU A 252 7.05 -16.69 3.55
C LEU A 252 8.12 -17.50 2.78
N LEU A 253 8.97 -16.83 1.98
CA LEU A 253 9.99 -17.47 1.16
C LEU A 253 11.38 -17.50 1.81
N GLN A 254 11.52 -16.93 3.01
CA GLN A 254 12.82 -16.79 3.68
C GLN A 254 13.12 -17.90 4.70
N ASP A 255 12.10 -18.67 5.09
CA ASP A 255 12.16 -19.80 6.02
C ASP A 255 11.72 -21.11 5.33
#